data_AF-A0A5N5ZMN3-F1
#
_entry.id   AF-A0A5N5ZMN3-F1
#
_cell.length_a   1.000
_cell.length_b   1.000
_cell.length_c   1.000
_cell.angle_alpha   90.00
_cell.angle_beta   90.00
_cell.angle_gamma   90.00
#
_symmetry.space_group_name_H-M   'P 1'
#
loop_
_entity.id
_entity.type
_entity.pdbx_description
1 polymer ?
#
loop_
_entity_poly.entity_id
_entity_poly.type
_entity_poly.pdbx_seq_one_letter_code
_entity_poly.pdbx_strand_id
1 'polypeptide(L)'
;MFTPRETQCIQLMCQQYSAKMIADELGISPKTAENYIYNSIKKSKSLNRVGLVIYAVKHGIYKVEIMSKKPKTYSKDQLIDAMNAYNADVVKNPEKYSEITSDRTCAEIQVETLISFIN
;
A
#
# COMPACT_ATOMS: atom_id res chain seq x y z
N MET A 1 9.51 -7.59 -27.97
CA MET A 1 10.28 -6.38 -27.61
C MET A 1 9.38 -5.15 -27.78
N PHE A 2 9.40 -4.22 -26.83
CA PHE A 2 8.64 -2.97 -26.91
C PHE A 2 9.43 -1.90 -27.68
N THR A 3 8.74 -1.01 -28.38
CA THR A 3 9.36 0.16 -28.99
C THR A 3 9.66 1.23 -27.93
N PRO A 4 10.52 2.23 -28.22
CA PRO A 4 10.77 3.32 -27.28
C PRO A 4 9.49 4.06 -26.84
N ARG A 5 8.57 4.29 -27.78
CA ARG A 5 7.28 4.94 -27.49
C ARG A 5 6.36 4.07 -26.62
N GLU A 6 6.32 2.76 -26.88
CA GLU A 6 5.57 1.82 -26.02
C GLU A 6 6.15 1.79 -24.61
N THR A 7 7.47 1.73 -24.46
CA THR A 7 8.14 1.77 -23.15
C THR A 7 7.83 3.07 -22.39
N GLN A 8 7.85 4.23 -23.06
CA GLN A 8 7.44 5.50 -22.46
C GLN A 8 5.99 5.46 -21.95
N CYS A 9 5.05 4.96 -22.77
CA CYS A 9 3.65 4.80 -22.35
C CYS A 9 3.50 3.86 -21.15
N ILE A 10 4.26 2.75 -21.11
CA ILE A 10 4.25 1.79 -19.99
C ILE A 10 4.72 2.48 -18.70
N GLN A 11 5.81 3.25 -18.76
CA GLN A 11 6.36 3.96 -17.60
C GLN A 11 5.37 5.00 -17.05
N LEU A 12 4.76 5.80 -17.91
CA LEU A 12 3.74 6.78 -17.50
C LEU A 12 2.48 6.08 -16.96
N MET A 13 2.07 4.94 -17.53
CA MET A 13 0.99 4.13 -16.97
C MET A 13 1.29 3.62 -15.56
N CYS A 14 2.53 3.19 -15.29
CA CYS A 14 2.96 2.78 -13.95
C CYS A 14 2.94 3.95 -12.95
N GLN A 15 3.00 5.19 -13.44
CA GLN A 15 2.81 6.42 -12.66
C GLN A 15 1.35 6.86 -12.58
N GLN A 16 0.40 6.00 -12.98
CA GLN A 16 -1.05 6.24 -12.94
C GLN A 16 -1.56 7.31 -13.93
N TYR A 17 -0.81 7.62 -14.99
CA TYR A 17 -1.29 8.53 -16.02
C TYR A 17 -2.40 7.88 -16.85
N SER A 18 -3.44 8.66 -17.16
CA SER A 18 -4.47 8.26 -18.13
C SER A 18 -3.94 8.34 -19.57
N ALA A 19 -4.60 7.69 -20.54
CA ALA A 19 -4.20 7.76 -21.94
C ALA A 19 -4.19 9.20 -22.48
N LYS A 20 -5.07 10.06 -21.97
CA LYS A 20 -5.09 11.50 -22.30
C LYS A 20 -3.86 12.20 -21.74
N MET A 21 -3.54 12.00 -20.46
CA MET A 21 -2.35 12.60 -19.85
C MET A 21 -1.06 12.10 -20.50
N ILE A 22 -0.99 10.82 -20.89
CA ILE A 22 0.14 10.25 -21.65
C ILE A 22 0.27 10.92 -23.02
N ALA A 23 -0.85 11.15 -23.70
CA ALA A 23 -0.86 11.81 -24.99
C ALA A 23 -0.37 13.26 -24.89
N ASP A 24 -0.84 13.99 -23.86
CA ASP A 24 -0.40 15.34 -23.56
C ASP A 24 1.11 15.38 -23.26
N GLU A 25 1.60 14.47 -22.40
CA GLU A 25 3.02 14.37 -22.01
C GLU A 25 3.95 14.03 -23.20
N LEU A 26 3.49 13.16 -24.11
CA LEU A 26 4.30 12.69 -25.24
C LEU A 26 4.11 13.50 -26.53
N GLY A 27 3.21 14.50 -26.54
CA GLY A 27 2.89 15.32 -27.71
C GLY A 27 2.25 14.51 -28.85
N ILE A 28 1.38 13.55 -28.52
CA ILE A 28 0.69 12.68 -29.50
C ILE A 28 -0.83 12.75 -29.31
N SER A 29 -1.61 12.17 -30.23
CA SER A 29 -3.06 12.08 -30.04
C SER A 29 -3.42 11.05 -28.94
N PRO A 30 -4.54 11.24 -28.20
CA PRO A 30 -5.06 10.23 -27.26
C PRO A 30 -5.23 8.85 -27.90
N LYS A 31 -5.67 8.81 -29.16
CA LYS A 31 -5.84 7.57 -29.91
C LYS A 31 -4.51 6.86 -30.15
N THR A 32 -3.45 7.62 -30.44
CA THR A 32 -2.10 7.09 -30.62
C THR A 32 -1.57 6.49 -29.30
N ALA A 33 -1.76 7.18 -28.17
CA ALA A 33 -1.39 6.66 -26.86
C ALA A 33 -2.14 5.36 -26.53
N GLU A 34 -3.45 5.30 -26.78
CA GLU A 34 -4.23 4.07 -26.61
C GLU A 34 -3.71 2.91 -27.47
N ASN A 35 -3.34 3.19 -28.73
CA ASN A 35 -2.79 2.18 -29.62
C ASN A 35 -1.45 1.63 -29.09
N TYR A 36 -0.56 2.49 -28.58
CA TYR A 36 0.69 2.04 -27.96
C TYR A 36 0.43 1.18 -26.71
N ILE A 37 -0.51 1.57 -25.85
CA ILE A 37 -0.90 0.79 -24.67
C ILE A 37 -1.48 -0.57 -25.09
N TYR A 38 -2.39 -0.59 -26.07
CA TYR A 38 -3.00 -1.81 -26.57
C TYR A 38 -1.98 -2.78 -27.16
N ASN A 39 -1.05 -2.27 -27.97
CA ASN A 39 0.04 -3.07 -28.53
C ASN A 39 0.97 -3.61 -27.44
N SER A 40 1.22 -2.81 -26.40
CA SER A 40 2.01 -3.23 -25.24
C SER A 40 1.33 -4.37 -24.48
N ILE A 41 0.03 -4.28 -24.23
CA ILE A 41 -0.77 -5.36 -23.60
C ILE A 41 -0.68 -6.65 -24.41
N LYS A 42 -0.81 -6.58 -25.74
CA LYS A 42 -0.67 -7.74 -26.62
C LYS A 42 0.73 -8.35 -26.55
N LYS A 43 1.77 -7.52 -26.63
CA LYS A 43 3.18 -7.95 -26.60
C LYS A 43 3.58 -8.58 -25.27
N SER A 44 3.03 -8.10 -24.15
CA SER A 44 3.24 -8.68 -22.82
C SER A 44 2.35 -9.90 -22.52
N LYS A 45 1.43 -10.25 -23.44
CA LYS A 45 0.36 -11.25 -23.22
C LYS A 45 -0.46 -10.96 -21.96
N SER A 46 -0.60 -9.70 -21.60
CA SER A 46 -1.42 -9.28 -20.47
C SER A 46 -2.89 -9.23 -20.88
N LEU A 47 -3.79 -9.45 -19.92
CA LEU A 47 -5.24 -9.40 -20.19
C LEU A 47 -5.77 -7.97 -20.25
N ASN A 48 -5.14 -7.05 -19.52
CA ASN A 48 -5.58 -5.67 -19.39
C ASN A 48 -4.42 -4.75 -18.95
N ARG A 49 -4.71 -3.47 -18.74
CA ARG A 49 -3.74 -2.45 -18.28
C ARG A 49 -3.08 -2.80 -16.95
N VAL A 50 -3.83 -3.37 -16.00
CA VAL A 50 -3.29 -3.81 -14.71
C VAL A 50 -2.27 -4.93 -14.91
N GLY A 51 -2.58 -5.90 -15.78
CA GLY A 51 -1.65 -6.96 -16.15
C GLY A 51 -0.37 -6.42 -16.80
N LEU A 52 -0.47 -5.37 -17.62
CA LEU A 52 0.69 -4.71 -18.21
C LEU A 52 1.57 -4.01 -17.15
N VAL A 53 0.96 -3.35 -16.17
CA VAL A 53 1.69 -2.73 -15.04
C VAL A 53 2.43 -3.79 -14.22
N ILE A 54 1.76 -4.90 -13.88
CA ILE A 54 2.39 -6.02 -13.16
C ILE A 54 3.55 -6.59 -13.97
N TYR A 55 3.36 -6.78 -15.28
CA TYR A 55 4.40 -7.25 -16.18
C TYR A 55 5.62 -6.32 -16.16
N ALA A 56 5.40 -5.01 -16.28
CA ALA A 56 6.45 -4.00 -16.31
C ALA A 56 7.30 -4.00 -15.05
N VAL A 57 6.68 -4.14 -13.87
CA VAL A 57 7.40 -4.24 -12.59
C VAL A 57 8.18 -5.54 -12.51
N LYS A 58 7.56 -6.69 -12.82
CA LYS A 58 8.22 -8.00 -12.76
C LYS A 58 9.45 -8.12 -13.65
N HIS A 59 9.47 -7.41 -14.78
CA HIS A 59 10.57 -7.47 -15.76
C HIS A 59 11.50 -6.25 -15.67
N GLY A 60 11.39 -5.41 -14.63
CA GLY A 60 12.28 -4.27 -14.41
C GLY A 60 12.15 -3.13 -15.42
N ILE A 61 11.06 -3.08 -16.20
CA ILE A 61 10.74 -1.95 -17.10
C ILE A 61 10.39 -0.70 -16.28
N TYR A 62 9.78 -0.91 -15.12
CA TYR A 62 9.47 0.13 -14.14
C TYR A 62 9.91 -0.31 -12.74
N LYS A 63 10.64 0.55 -12.05
CA LYS A 63 11.02 0.33 -10.65
C LYS A 63 10.05 1.08 -9.77
N VAL A 64 9.35 0.35 -8.90
CA VAL A 64 8.43 0.96 -7.94
C VAL A 64 9.27 1.59 -6.83
N GLU A 65 9.25 2.92 -6.76
CA GLU A 65 9.70 3.64 -5.57
C GLU A 65 8.55 3.65 -4.58
N ILE A 66 8.55 2.66 -3.69
CA ILE A 66 7.69 2.73 -2.52
C ILE A 66 8.25 3.86 -1.67
N MET A 67 7.53 4.98 -1.60
CA MET A 67 7.77 6.02 -0.62
C MET A 67 7.69 5.35 0.75
N SER A 68 8.84 4.92 1.25
CA SER A 68 8.96 4.29 2.54
C SER A 68 8.71 5.40 3.55
N LYS A 69 7.44 5.58 3.96
CA LYS A 69 7.21 6.14 5.28
C LYS A 69 7.94 5.18 6.20
N LYS A 70 9.13 5.58 6.69
CA LYS A 70 9.84 4.80 7.70
C LYS A 70 8.80 4.47 8.78
N PRO A 71 8.65 3.21 9.21
CA PRO A 71 7.73 2.89 10.28
C PRO A 71 8.05 3.85 11.43
N LYS A 72 7.02 4.45 12.03
CA LYS A 72 7.24 5.28 13.23
C LYS A 72 7.93 4.39 14.25
N THR A 73 9.21 4.66 14.49
CA THR A 73 10.00 3.99 15.51
C THR A 73 9.75 4.70 16.82
N TYR A 74 9.42 3.94 17.86
CA TYR A 74 9.24 4.48 19.21
C TYR A 74 10.37 3.96 20.09
N SER A 75 10.94 4.84 20.92
CA SER A 75 11.82 4.40 21.99
C SER A 75 11.04 3.57 23.01
N LYS A 76 11.75 2.78 23.82
CA LYS A 76 11.16 2.03 24.93
C LYS A 76 10.33 2.94 25.84
N ASP A 77 10.84 4.12 26.15
CA ASP A 77 10.17 5.07 27.04
C ASP A 77 8.90 5.63 26.41
N GLN A 78 8.92 5.95 25.10
CA GLN A 78 7.71 6.40 24.38
C GLN A 78 6.59 5.35 24.39
N LEU A 79 6.94 4.07 24.34
CA LEU A 79 5.97 2.98 24.44
C LEU A 79 5.41 2.85 25.87
N ILE A 80 6.28 2.96 26.87
CA ILE A 80 5.89 2.92 28.29
C ILE A 80 4.97 4.09 28.61
N ASP A 81 5.31 5.30 28.17
CA ASP A 81 4.52 6.51 28.39
C ASP A 81 3.15 6.41 27.73
N ALA A 82 3.10 5.91 26.49
CA ALA A 82 1.83 5.68 25.80
C ALA A 82 0.97 4.64 26.52
N MET A 83 1.57 3.55 27.02
CA MET A 83 0.86 2.52 27.77
C MET A 83 0.32 3.04 29.10
N ASN A 84 1.14 3.83 29.82
CA ASN A 84 0.73 4.45 31.08
C ASN A 84 -0.38 5.47 30.87
N ALA A 85 -0.30 6.29 29.82
CA ALA A 85 -1.34 7.24 29.46
C ALA A 85 -2.66 6.55 29.09
N TYR A 86 -2.59 5.46 28.33
CA TYR A 86 -3.76 4.63 28.00
C TYR A 86 -4.39 4.04 29.26
N ASN A 87 -3.59 3.38 30.11
CA ASN A 87 -4.07 2.80 31.36
C ASN A 87 -4.69 3.85 32.29
N ALA A 88 -4.10 5.05 32.37
CA ALA A 88 -4.64 6.15 33.14
C ALA A 88 -5.97 6.68 32.58
N ASP A 89 -6.16 6.71 31.26
CA ASP A 89 -7.44 7.09 30.64
C ASP A 89 -8.52 6.04 30.89
N VAL A 90 -8.16 4.74 30.80
CA VAL A 90 -9.07 3.63 31.08
C VAL A 90 -9.57 3.66 32.52
N VAL A 91 -8.67 3.93 33.48
CA VAL A 91 -9.06 4.04 34.90
C VAL A 91 -9.97 5.25 35.16
N LYS A 92 -9.74 6.37 34.45
CA LYS A 92 -10.52 7.61 34.63
C LYS A 92 -11.87 7.59 33.94
N ASN A 93 -11.96 6.95 32.77
CA ASN A 93 -13.12 6.97 31.88
C ASN A 93 -13.48 5.54 31.42
N PRO A 94 -13.78 4.60 32.33
CA PRO A 94 -13.98 3.18 32.00
C PRO A 94 -15.14 2.92 31.03
N GLU A 95 -16.19 3.76 31.06
CA GLU A 95 -17.37 3.65 30.19
C GLU A 95 -17.07 3.83 28.70
N LYS A 96 -16.03 4.61 28.37
CA LYS A 96 -15.53 4.83 27.00
C LYS A 96 -14.94 3.55 26.38
N TYR A 97 -14.58 2.58 27.22
CA TYR A 97 -13.92 1.33 26.84
C TYR A 97 -14.83 0.11 27.04
N SER A 98 -16.13 0.32 27.26
CA SER A 98 -17.13 -0.72 27.52
C SER A 98 -17.28 -1.78 26.40
N GLU A 99 -16.88 -1.47 25.17
CA GLU A 99 -16.86 -2.40 24.03
C GLU A 99 -15.60 -3.28 23.95
N ILE A 100 -14.55 -2.99 24.73
CA ILE A 100 -13.31 -3.80 24.72
C ILE A 100 -13.46 -5.07 25.58
N THR A 101 -14.37 -5.07 26.56
CA THR A 101 -14.61 -6.20 27.46
C THR A 101 -15.79 -7.10 27.06
N SER A 102 -16.55 -6.76 26.02
CA SER A 102 -17.68 -7.58 25.56
C SER A 102 -17.24 -8.79 24.73
N ASP A 103 -16.01 -8.82 24.24
CA ASP A 103 -15.41 -10.03 23.68
C ASP A 103 -14.67 -10.77 24.79
N ARG A 104 -15.41 -11.62 25.52
CA ARG A 104 -14.94 -12.47 26.64
C ARG A 104 -13.60 -13.15 26.33
N THR A 105 -13.42 -13.53 25.07
CA THR A 105 -12.23 -14.16 24.50
C THR A 105 -10.98 -13.28 24.60
N CYS A 106 -11.09 -11.97 24.38
CA CYS A 106 -9.95 -11.06 24.37
C CYS A 106 -9.44 -10.77 25.80
N ALA A 107 -10.36 -10.65 26.76
CA ALA A 107 -10.02 -10.48 28.18
C ALA A 107 -9.41 -11.76 28.78
N GLU A 108 -9.94 -12.94 28.45
CA GLU A 108 -9.41 -14.23 28.90
C GLU A 108 -7.98 -14.47 28.36
N ILE A 109 -7.71 -14.16 27.08
CA ILE A 109 -6.37 -14.27 26.49
C ILE A 109 -5.36 -13.33 27.17
N GLN A 110 -5.76 -12.10 27.50
CA GLN A 110 -4.86 -11.14 28.18
C GLN A 110 -4.52 -11.58 29.62
N VAL A 111 -5.49 -12.14 30.34
CA VAL A 111 -5.29 -12.66 31.70
C VAL A 111 -4.44 -13.93 31.69
N GLU A 112 -4.69 -14.88 30.79
CA GLU A 112 -3.86 -16.09 30.65
C GLU A 112 -2.41 -15.75 30.28
N THR A 113 -2.23 -14.77 29.38
CA THR A 113 -0.90 -14.30 29.00
C THR A 113 -0.17 -13.71 30.20
N LEU A 114 -0.82 -12.83 30.98
CA LEU A 114 -0.23 -12.25 32.19
C LEU A 114 0.09 -13.30 33.27
N ILE A 115 -0.78 -14.29 33.48
CA ILE A 115 -0.54 -15.40 34.42
C ILE A 115 0.66 -16.25 33.99
N SER A 116 0.86 -16.45 32.68
CA SER A 116 2.03 -17.19 32.15
C SER A 116 3.36 -16.44 32.30
N PHE A 117 3.32 -15.11 32.50
CA PHE A 117 4.51 -14.30 32.75
C PHE A 117 4.86 -14.19 34.24
N ILE A 118 3.93 -14.53 35.13
CA ILE A 118 4.09 -14.41 36.59
C ILE A 118 4.46 -15.76 37.25
N ASN A 119 4.16 -16.89 36.60
CA ASN A 119 4.60 -18.24 37.00
C ASN A 119 5.80 -18.69 36.16
#